data_AF-A0A9P7ZYG6-F1
#
_entry.id   AF-A0A9P7ZYG6-F1
#
_cell.length_a   1.000
_cell.length_b   1.000
_cell.length_c   1.000
_cell.angle_alpha   90.00
_cell.angle_beta   90.00
_cell.angle_gamma   90.00
#
_symmetry.space_group_name_H-M   'P 1'
#
loop_
_entity.id
_entity.type
_entity.pdbx_description
1 polymer ?
#
loop_
_entity_poly.entity_id
_entity_poly.type
_entity_poly.pdbx_seq_one_letter_code
_entity_poly.pdbx_strand_id
1 'polypeptide(L)'
;MVLANKLKAWKALQAHHDQHADKIVMKDLFAQNPARFAEFSRHFQGKTTKSSILLDFSKNIITDETFKHLIDLAKEAGVEDMRHKMFSGEPINFTENRSVLHVALRNVSNTPIYSEGKDVMPEVNAVLEHIKTFTEEVRSGAWKGYTGERIQDVVNIGIGGSDLGPVMVTEALKPYATEGGLKVHFVSNIDGTHIAEVLKNVKPESTLFIIASKTFTTQETITNATTAKTWFLKHAKDQAHVAKHFVALSTNTEAVTKFGIDAANMFQFWDWVGGRYSLWSAIGLSIALYIGFDNFKELLTGAHEMDQHFVNTPLDQNLPVILAVLGIWYINFFDAQVHAILPYDQYMHRFPAYFQQGDMESNGKYRNRDGEAVPYGTGPWVVGEPGTNGQHAFYQLIHQGTRITPCDFLAPVETHNPLPEHHDILLSNFFAQTEALMAGKDKETVLKELHQDKSLNAEQVDKIAPHKVFRGNKPTNSVLFQKLTPGTLGGLIAMYEHKIFVQGVIWDINSFDQWGVELGKQLAKKILPELVTPGEVQSHDASTNGLINFYKQHKKA
;
A
#
# COMPACT_ATOMS: atom_id res chain seq x y z
N MET A 1 3.26 -10.90 25.31
CA MET A 1 3.00 -9.53 25.87
C MET A 1 1.63 -9.61 26.56
N VAL A 2 1.04 -8.51 27.03
CA VAL A 2 -0.36 -8.55 27.53
C VAL A 2 -1.30 -8.25 26.37
N LEU A 3 -2.36 -9.04 26.18
CA LEU A 3 -3.39 -8.79 25.17
C LEU A 3 -3.95 -7.36 25.30
N ALA A 4 -4.22 -6.71 24.16
CA ALA A 4 -4.64 -5.31 24.10
C ALA A 4 -5.84 -5.01 25.03
N ASN A 5 -6.86 -5.87 25.02
CA ASN A 5 -8.06 -5.72 25.82
C ASN A 5 -7.88 -5.91 27.34
N LYS A 6 -6.68 -6.34 27.78
CA LYS A 6 -6.33 -6.47 29.20
C LYS A 6 -5.59 -5.24 29.73
N LEU A 7 -5.04 -4.40 28.85
CA LEU A 7 -4.38 -3.13 29.18
C LEU A 7 -5.35 -2.18 29.88
N LYS A 8 -4.84 -1.37 30.81
CA LYS A 8 -5.64 -0.41 31.58
C LYS A 8 -6.17 0.69 30.65
N ALA A 9 -5.35 1.21 29.76
CA ALA A 9 -5.71 2.22 28.78
C ALA A 9 -6.80 1.73 27.81
N TRP A 10 -6.79 0.45 27.42
CA TRP A 10 -7.87 -0.12 26.61
C TRP A 10 -9.20 -0.12 27.36
N LYS A 11 -9.21 -0.56 28.62
CA LYS A 11 -10.43 -0.55 29.45
C LYS A 11 -10.94 0.87 29.70
N ALA A 12 -10.03 1.83 29.87
CA ALA A 12 -10.37 3.24 29.97
C ALA A 12 -11.00 3.76 28.66
N LEU A 13 -10.43 3.43 27.50
CA LEU A 13 -11.02 3.76 26.20
C LEU A 13 -12.41 3.14 26.00
N GLN A 14 -12.59 1.88 26.41
CA GLN A 14 -13.91 1.24 26.33
C GLN A 14 -14.93 1.96 27.21
N ALA A 15 -14.57 2.26 28.46
CA ALA A 15 -15.46 3.01 29.36
C ALA A 15 -15.76 4.41 28.80
N HIS A 16 -14.76 5.10 28.25
CA HIS A 16 -14.91 6.40 27.61
C HIS A 16 -15.86 6.33 26.40
N HIS A 17 -15.66 5.33 25.54
CA HIS A 17 -16.54 5.08 24.40
C HIS A 17 -17.98 4.87 24.84
N ASP A 18 -18.21 3.94 25.76
CA ASP A 18 -19.56 3.55 26.21
C ASP A 18 -20.30 4.71 26.91
N GLN A 19 -19.57 5.65 27.51
CA GLN A 19 -20.16 6.79 28.22
C GLN A 19 -20.40 8.02 27.33
N HIS A 20 -19.55 8.24 26.32
CA HIS A 20 -19.46 9.53 25.63
C HIS A 20 -19.59 9.45 24.10
N ALA A 21 -19.22 8.35 23.45
CA ALA A 21 -19.05 8.32 21.99
C ALA A 21 -20.34 8.66 21.21
N ASP A 22 -21.50 8.23 21.72
CA ASP A 22 -22.82 8.49 21.13
C ASP A 22 -23.25 9.96 21.21
N LYS A 23 -22.65 10.74 22.11
CA LYS A 23 -22.92 12.17 22.32
C LYS A 23 -21.96 13.08 21.57
N ILE A 24 -20.89 12.55 20.99
CA ILE A 24 -19.89 13.37 20.30
C ILE A 24 -20.40 13.69 18.89
N VAL A 25 -20.73 14.97 18.68
CA VAL A 25 -21.10 15.53 17.37
C VAL A 25 -20.00 16.48 16.92
N MET A 26 -19.29 16.14 15.84
CA MET A 26 -18.14 16.93 15.38
C MET A 26 -18.49 18.38 15.09
N LYS A 27 -19.66 18.65 14.48
CA LYS A 27 -20.12 20.01 14.20
C LYS A 27 -20.15 20.89 15.46
N ASP A 28 -20.59 20.33 16.58
CA ASP A 28 -20.64 21.03 17.87
C ASP A 28 -19.23 21.24 18.44
N LEU A 29 -18.34 20.25 18.30
CA LEU A 29 -16.94 20.39 18.71
C LEU A 29 -16.22 21.54 17.99
N PHE A 30 -16.44 21.70 16.68
CA PHE A 30 -15.87 22.82 15.92
C PHE A 30 -16.52 24.15 16.30
N ALA A 31 -17.82 24.18 16.55
CA ALA A 31 -18.51 25.41 16.97
C ALA A 31 -18.06 25.89 18.36
N GLN A 32 -17.75 24.96 19.27
CA GLN A 32 -17.31 25.25 20.63
C GLN A 32 -15.82 25.58 20.73
N ASN A 33 -15.00 25.06 19.81
CA ASN A 33 -13.55 25.25 19.81
C ASN A 33 -13.02 25.76 18.45
N PRO A 34 -12.88 27.09 18.29
CA PRO A 34 -12.29 27.69 17.09
C PRO A 34 -10.84 27.27 16.82
N ALA A 35 -10.10 26.80 17.82
CA ALA A 35 -8.71 26.36 17.71
C ALA A 35 -8.57 24.86 17.35
N ARG A 36 -9.69 24.13 17.21
CA ARG A 36 -9.70 22.66 17.03
C ARG A 36 -8.80 22.18 15.89
N PHE A 37 -8.78 22.88 14.75
CA PHE A 37 -7.88 22.53 13.65
C PHE A 37 -6.40 22.58 14.07
N ALA A 38 -5.99 23.65 14.76
CA ALA A 38 -4.60 23.81 15.21
C ALA A 38 -4.22 22.74 16.26
N GLU A 39 -5.16 22.39 17.14
CA GLU A 39 -4.93 21.37 18.18
C GLU A 39 -4.91 19.93 17.61
N PHE A 40 -5.70 19.66 16.57
CA PHE A 40 -5.87 18.34 15.95
C PHE A 40 -5.35 18.29 14.51
N SER A 41 -4.24 18.99 14.26
CA SER A 41 -3.43 18.80 13.05
C SER A 41 -1.95 18.73 13.38
N ARG A 42 -1.18 18.01 12.55
CA ARG A 42 0.28 17.95 12.64
C ARG A 42 0.88 18.20 11.28
N HIS A 43 2.03 18.85 11.26
CA HIS A 43 2.78 19.14 10.04
C HIS A 43 4.13 18.45 10.08
N PHE A 44 4.43 17.69 9.03
CA PHE A 44 5.74 17.12 8.75
C PHE A 44 6.40 17.92 7.64
N GLN A 45 7.66 18.29 7.85
CA GLN A 45 8.50 18.97 6.87
C GLN A 45 9.79 18.16 6.69
N GLY A 46 10.02 17.70 5.45
CA GLY A 46 11.29 17.09 5.05
C GLY A 46 12.44 18.07 5.21
N LYS A 47 13.60 17.57 5.66
CA LYS A 47 14.80 18.39 5.91
C LYS A 47 15.57 18.66 4.63
N THR A 48 15.60 17.67 3.75
CA THR A 48 16.38 17.60 2.51
C THR A 48 15.48 17.48 1.30
N THR A 49 14.39 16.71 1.41
CA THR A 49 13.36 16.68 0.38
C THR A 49 12.45 17.91 0.49
N LYS A 50 11.75 18.25 -0.60
CA LYS A 50 10.69 19.30 -0.57
C LYS A 50 9.37 18.77 0.00
N SER A 51 9.38 17.64 0.69
CA SER A 51 8.18 17.04 1.27
C SER A 51 7.63 17.92 2.38
N SER A 52 6.35 18.24 2.27
CA SER A 52 5.58 18.97 3.26
C SER A 52 4.23 18.29 3.33
N ILE A 53 3.89 17.72 4.48
CA ILE A 53 2.70 16.87 4.68
C ILE A 53 1.95 17.39 5.91
N LEU A 54 0.75 17.89 5.70
CA LEU A 54 -0.21 18.22 6.74
C LEU A 54 -1.13 17.02 6.96
N LEU A 55 -1.21 16.55 8.20
CA LEU A 55 -2.26 15.64 8.66
C LEU A 55 -3.27 16.44 9.49
N ASP A 56 -4.43 16.72 8.91
CA ASP A 56 -5.61 17.21 9.63
C ASP A 56 -6.44 16.00 10.08
N PHE A 57 -6.50 15.78 11.39
CA PHE A 57 -7.32 14.74 12.01
C PHE A 57 -8.41 15.34 12.92
N SER A 58 -8.72 16.64 12.74
CA SER A 58 -9.72 17.36 13.52
C SER A 58 -11.16 16.91 13.24
N LYS A 59 -11.43 16.38 12.04
CA LYS A 59 -12.71 15.79 11.63
C LYS A 59 -12.83 14.31 12.01
N ASN A 60 -12.43 14.00 13.24
CA ASN A 60 -12.65 12.71 13.88
C ASN A 60 -13.52 12.88 15.13
N ILE A 61 -14.27 11.83 15.47
CA ILE A 61 -15.13 11.71 16.66
C ILE A 61 -14.25 11.51 17.92
N ILE A 62 -13.50 12.56 18.27
CA ILE A 62 -12.53 12.57 19.38
C ILE A 62 -12.54 13.92 20.12
N THR A 63 -12.28 13.88 21.42
CA THR A 63 -11.95 15.03 22.28
C THR A 63 -10.49 14.95 22.72
N ASP A 64 -10.00 15.95 23.47
CA ASP A 64 -8.67 15.91 24.09
C ASP A 64 -8.51 14.68 25.01
N GLU A 65 -9.55 14.35 25.75
CA GLU A 65 -9.59 13.18 26.62
C GLU A 65 -9.53 11.87 25.81
N THR A 66 -10.31 11.76 24.73
CA THR A 66 -10.21 10.60 23.82
C THR A 66 -8.78 10.46 23.29
N PHE A 67 -8.19 11.55 22.79
CA PHE A 67 -6.87 11.53 22.19
C PHE A 67 -5.79 11.17 23.22
N LYS A 68 -5.86 11.72 24.43
CA LYS A 68 -4.98 11.34 25.54
C LYS A 68 -5.04 9.83 25.81
N HIS A 69 -6.24 9.27 25.93
CA HIS A 69 -6.41 7.83 26.17
C HIS A 69 -5.86 6.96 25.03
N LEU A 70 -6.01 7.40 23.78
CA LEU A 70 -5.44 6.72 22.62
C LEU A 70 -3.90 6.72 22.65
N ILE A 71 -3.28 7.85 23.02
CA ILE A 71 -1.82 7.93 23.18
C ILE A 71 -1.35 7.10 24.38
N ASP A 72 -2.09 7.08 25.48
CA ASP A 72 -1.78 6.25 26.65
C ASP A 72 -1.84 4.76 26.30
N LEU A 73 -2.78 4.33 25.44
CA LEU A 73 -2.83 2.97 24.92
C LEU A 73 -1.57 2.62 24.10
N ALA A 74 -1.13 3.50 23.20
CA ALA A 74 0.09 3.27 22.42
C ALA A 74 1.34 3.13 23.32
N LYS A 75 1.42 3.93 24.38
CA LYS A 75 2.49 3.83 25.39
C LYS A 75 2.41 2.51 26.15
N GLU A 76 1.25 2.15 26.69
CA GLU A 76 1.07 0.94 27.49
C GLU A 76 1.29 -0.34 26.67
N ALA A 77 0.97 -0.31 25.37
CA ALA A 77 1.24 -1.41 24.44
C ALA A 77 2.72 -1.57 24.05
N GLY A 78 3.60 -0.66 24.48
CA GLY A 78 5.04 -0.76 24.20
C GLY A 78 5.44 -0.42 22.76
N VAL A 79 4.70 0.50 22.11
CA VAL A 79 5.00 0.94 20.73
C VAL A 79 6.42 1.48 20.59
N GLU A 80 6.91 2.26 21.55
CA GLU A 80 8.24 2.87 21.50
C GLU A 80 9.36 1.81 21.61
N ASP A 81 9.18 0.84 22.50
CA ASP A 81 10.12 -0.27 22.66
C ASP A 81 10.15 -1.14 21.41
N MET A 82 8.98 -1.51 20.88
CA MET A 82 8.91 -2.29 19.64
C MET A 82 9.49 -1.54 18.44
N ARG A 83 9.27 -0.22 18.36
CA ARG A 83 9.90 0.63 17.35
C ARG A 83 11.41 0.56 17.47
N HIS A 84 11.97 0.72 18.67
CA HIS A 84 13.41 0.57 18.89
C HIS A 84 13.92 -0.79 18.39
N LYS A 85 13.23 -1.89 18.75
CA LYS A 85 13.57 -3.25 18.30
C LYS A 85 13.57 -3.42 16.79
N MET A 86 12.60 -2.83 16.09
CA MET A 86 12.57 -2.83 14.62
C MET A 86 13.81 -2.14 14.05
N PHE A 87 14.11 -0.93 14.51
CA PHE A 87 15.20 -0.11 14.00
C PHE A 87 16.60 -0.61 14.41
N SER A 88 16.71 -1.35 15.50
CA SER A 88 17.96 -2.02 15.91
C SER A 88 18.19 -3.37 15.24
N GLY A 89 17.21 -3.86 14.46
CA GLY A 89 17.27 -5.14 13.76
C GLY A 89 17.12 -6.36 14.66
N GLU A 90 16.43 -6.23 15.79
CA GLU A 90 15.99 -7.41 16.54
C GLU A 90 14.98 -8.23 15.70
N PRO A 91 14.93 -9.57 15.90
CA PRO A 91 14.06 -10.46 15.14
C PRO A 91 12.58 -10.35 15.56
N ILE A 92 11.95 -9.20 15.29
CA ILE A 92 10.57 -8.93 15.67
C ILE A 92 9.54 -9.69 14.83
N ASN A 93 9.93 -10.23 13.67
CA ASN A 93 9.14 -11.24 12.97
C ASN A 93 9.37 -12.59 13.66
N PHE A 94 8.67 -12.78 14.77
CA PHE A 94 8.93 -13.85 15.73
C PHE A 94 8.50 -15.25 15.24
N THR A 95 7.58 -15.36 14.28
CA THR A 95 7.16 -16.67 13.74
C THR A 95 8.14 -17.22 12.72
N GLU A 96 8.92 -16.35 12.06
CA GLU A 96 9.97 -16.74 11.11
C GLU A 96 11.38 -16.54 11.68
N ASN A 97 11.51 -16.00 12.91
CA ASN A 97 12.76 -15.62 13.55
C ASN A 97 13.63 -14.71 12.66
N ARG A 98 13.04 -13.63 12.14
CA ARG A 98 13.71 -12.67 11.24
C ARG A 98 13.66 -11.24 11.75
N SER A 99 14.72 -10.50 11.46
CA SER A 99 14.71 -9.04 11.53
C SER A 99 13.70 -8.45 10.55
N VAL A 100 13.30 -7.20 10.78
CA VAL A 100 12.38 -6.47 9.89
C VAL A 100 13.00 -5.10 9.60
N LEU A 101 13.64 -4.98 8.44
CA LEU A 101 14.60 -3.90 8.19
C LEU A 101 14.38 -3.17 6.86
N HIS A 102 13.14 -3.01 6.41
CA HIS A 102 12.85 -2.16 5.25
C HIS A 102 13.33 -0.71 5.44
N VAL A 103 13.46 -0.24 6.69
CA VAL A 103 14.10 1.03 7.05
C VAL A 103 15.60 1.10 6.71
N ALA A 104 16.32 -0.03 6.71
CA ALA A 104 17.73 -0.08 6.33
C ALA A 104 17.93 0.18 4.83
N LEU A 105 16.99 -0.27 3.98
CA LEU A 105 17.04 -0.09 2.52
C LEU A 105 17.04 1.37 2.09
N ARG A 106 16.50 2.24 2.94
CA ARG A 106 16.36 3.67 2.72
C ARG A 106 17.13 4.50 3.75
N ASN A 107 18.02 3.88 4.52
CA ASN A 107 18.82 4.58 5.51
C ASN A 107 19.93 5.43 4.86
N VAL A 108 19.57 6.62 4.37
CA VAL A 108 20.53 7.51 3.69
C VAL A 108 21.56 8.13 4.64
N SER A 109 21.36 8.03 5.96
CA SER A 109 22.36 8.44 6.96
C SER A 109 23.55 7.50 7.05
N ASN A 110 23.41 6.26 6.57
CA ASN A 110 24.39 5.18 6.72
C ASN A 110 24.80 4.87 8.15
N THR A 111 23.97 5.24 9.14
CA THR A 111 24.15 4.77 10.52
C THR A 111 24.06 3.25 10.54
N PRO A 112 25.00 2.52 11.18
CA PRO A 112 24.97 1.06 11.19
C PRO A 112 23.66 0.48 11.72
N ILE A 113 23.15 -0.55 11.05
CA ILE A 113 21.97 -1.31 11.48
C ILE A 113 22.34 -2.78 11.42
N TYR A 114 22.14 -3.49 12.52
CA TYR A 114 22.64 -4.86 12.66
C TYR A 114 21.53 -5.88 12.42
N SER A 115 21.85 -6.94 11.68
CA SER A 115 21.06 -8.16 11.65
C SER A 115 22.00 -9.33 11.91
N GLU A 116 21.66 -10.19 12.88
CA GLU A 116 22.52 -11.32 13.31
C GLU A 116 23.96 -10.88 13.66
N GLY A 117 24.11 -9.70 14.26
CA GLY A 117 25.40 -9.15 14.67
C GLY A 117 26.26 -8.55 13.54
N LYS A 118 25.73 -8.44 12.31
CA LYS A 118 26.43 -7.81 11.18
C LYS A 118 25.71 -6.55 10.72
N ASP A 119 26.48 -5.49 10.48
CA ASP A 119 25.95 -4.27 9.87
C ASP A 119 25.52 -4.57 8.42
N VAL A 120 24.26 -4.28 8.09
CA VAL A 120 23.67 -4.57 6.79
C VAL A 120 23.90 -3.43 5.78
N MET A 121 24.27 -2.23 6.26
CA MET A 121 24.37 -1.04 5.40
C MET A 121 25.39 -1.17 4.25
N PRO A 122 26.57 -1.81 4.41
CA PRO A 122 27.50 -2.01 3.30
C PRO A 122 26.88 -2.79 2.14
N GLU A 123 26.14 -3.87 2.43
CA GLU A 123 25.51 -4.69 1.38
C GLU A 123 24.33 -3.95 0.73
N VAL A 124 23.53 -3.21 1.52
CA VAL A 124 22.48 -2.31 0.99
C VAL A 124 23.05 -1.32 0.00
N ASN A 125 24.11 -0.62 0.37
CA ASN A 125 24.74 0.37 -0.49
C ASN A 125 25.38 -0.24 -1.75
N ALA A 126 25.96 -1.44 -1.64
CA ALA A 126 26.51 -2.14 -2.80
C ALA A 126 25.42 -2.46 -3.84
N VAL A 127 24.24 -2.92 -3.40
CA VAL A 127 23.10 -3.16 -4.30
C VAL A 127 22.58 -1.86 -4.89
N LEU A 128 22.47 -0.78 -4.10
CA LEU A 128 22.04 0.53 -4.61
C LEU A 128 23.00 1.08 -5.68
N GLU A 129 24.31 0.95 -5.49
CA GLU A 129 25.29 1.37 -6.51
C GLU A 129 25.23 0.48 -7.77
N HIS A 130 24.94 -0.80 -7.60
CA HIS A 130 24.70 -1.69 -8.73
C HIS A 130 23.45 -1.28 -9.52
N ILE A 131 22.33 -0.98 -8.84
CA ILE A 131 21.11 -0.44 -9.47
C ILE A 131 21.43 0.85 -10.21
N LYS A 132 22.16 1.78 -9.60
CA LYS A 132 22.56 3.04 -10.23
C LYS A 132 23.36 2.81 -11.52
N THR A 133 24.41 1.99 -11.45
CA THR A 133 25.27 1.69 -12.60
C THR A 133 24.46 1.07 -13.73
N PHE A 134 23.69 0.03 -13.44
CA PHE A 134 22.88 -0.66 -14.44
C PHE A 134 21.80 0.26 -15.04
N THR A 135 21.11 1.04 -14.21
CA THR A 135 20.07 1.96 -14.71
C THR A 135 20.66 3.02 -15.62
N GLU A 136 21.85 3.54 -15.34
CA GLU A 136 22.54 4.49 -16.21
C GLU A 136 22.97 3.85 -17.54
N GLU A 137 23.48 2.62 -17.53
CA GLU A 137 23.82 1.89 -18.75
C GLU A 137 22.59 1.67 -19.66
N VAL A 138 21.47 1.24 -19.09
CA VAL A 138 20.23 1.01 -19.86
C VAL A 138 19.63 2.33 -20.35
N ARG A 139 19.56 3.34 -19.48
CA ARG A 139 18.93 4.64 -19.81
C ARG A 139 19.76 5.45 -20.80
N SER A 140 21.08 5.47 -20.69
CA SER A 140 21.98 6.08 -21.69
C SER A 140 21.94 5.33 -23.03
N GLY A 141 21.51 4.06 -23.01
CA GLY A 141 21.52 3.18 -24.16
C GLY A 141 22.89 2.58 -24.45
N ALA A 142 23.83 2.62 -23.50
CA ALA A 142 25.06 1.84 -23.54
C ALA A 142 24.76 0.34 -23.49
N TRP A 143 23.78 -0.07 -22.67
CA TRP A 143 23.24 -1.43 -22.70
C TRP A 143 22.47 -1.67 -23.99
N LYS A 144 22.96 -2.62 -24.80
CA LYS A 144 22.36 -2.98 -26.08
C LYS A 144 21.68 -4.34 -26.01
N GLY A 145 20.55 -4.45 -26.70
CA GLY A 145 19.94 -5.73 -27.01
C GLY A 145 20.81 -6.58 -27.94
N TYR A 146 20.33 -7.78 -28.25
CA TYR A 146 21.12 -8.77 -28.98
C TYR A 146 21.44 -8.36 -30.43
N THR A 147 20.64 -7.47 -31.03
CA THR A 147 20.87 -6.88 -32.35
C THR A 147 21.68 -5.57 -32.32
N GLY A 148 22.08 -5.10 -31.15
CA GLY A 148 22.77 -3.81 -30.99
C GLY A 148 21.83 -2.61 -30.76
N GLU A 149 20.51 -2.83 -30.75
CA GLU A 149 19.53 -1.77 -30.47
C GLU A 149 19.54 -1.33 -29.00
N ARG A 150 19.17 -0.07 -28.74
CA ARG A 150 18.93 0.43 -27.38
C ARG A 150 17.64 -0.18 -26.83
N ILE A 151 17.63 -0.51 -25.54
CA ILE A 151 16.41 -0.94 -24.85
C ILE A 151 15.36 0.19 -24.85
N GLN A 152 14.12 -0.15 -25.20
CA GLN A 152 12.97 0.77 -25.22
C GLN A 152 11.91 0.36 -24.21
N ASP A 153 11.76 -0.94 -23.96
CA ASP A 153 10.75 -1.50 -23.09
C ASP A 153 11.40 -2.28 -21.95
N VAL A 154 10.88 -2.10 -20.74
CA VAL A 154 11.24 -2.86 -19.54
C VAL A 154 9.98 -3.59 -19.08
N VAL A 155 10.05 -4.91 -18.94
CA VAL A 155 8.93 -5.74 -18.50
C VAL A 155 9.28 -6.37 -17.15
N ASN A 156 8.65 -5.89 -16.09
CA ASN A 156 8.77 -6.47 -14.75
C ASN A 156 7.82 -7.66 -14.61
N ILE A 157 8.37 -8.84 -14.32
CA ILE A 157 7.60 -10.07 -14.08
C ILE A 157 7.72 -10.44 -12.61
N GLY A 158 6.64 -10.30 -11.86
CA GLY A 158 6.58 -10.53 -10.41
C GLY A 158 5.13 -10.48 -9.92
N ILE A 159 4.83 -10.97 -8.71
CA ILE A 159 3.46 -10.96 -8.16
C ILE A 159 3.46 -10.49 -6.71
N GLY A 160 2.34 -9.87 -6.27
CA GLY A 160 2.19 -9.33 -4.93
C GLY A 160 3.21 -8.22 -4.66
N GLY A 161 4.07 -8.43 -3.67
CA GLY A 161 5.07 -7.43 -3.27
C GLY A 161 6.13 -7.14 -4.33
N SER A 162 6.36 -8.08 -5.25
CA SER A 162 7.28 -7.92 -6.39
C SER A 162 6.62 -7.25 -7.62
N ASP A 163 5.40 -6.73 -7.46
CA ASP A 163 4.60 -6.09 -8.52
C ASP A 163 3.97 -4.77 -8.05
N LEU A 164 3.13 -4.83 -7.00
CA LEU A 164 2.25 -3.72 -6.61
C LEU A 164 3.02 -2.44 -6.25
N GLY A 165 4.15 -2.55 -5.55
CA GLY A 165 5.01 -1.41 -5.23
C GLY A 165 5.57 -0.73 -6.49
N PRO A 166 6.33 -1.46 -7.32
CA PRO A 166 6.79 -0.95 -8.62
C PRO A 166 5.71 -0.36 -9.52
N VAL A 167 4.56 -1.02 -9.67
CA VAL A 167 3.42 -0.51 -10.45
C VAL A 167 2.93 0.82 -9.87
N MET A 168 2.66 0.86 -8.56
CA MET A 168 2.11 2.04 -7.92
C MET A 168 3.06 3.23 -8.00
N VAL A 169 4.35 3.02 -7.75
CA VAL A 169 5.33 4.12 -7.75
C VAL A 169 5.58 4.65 -9.16
N THR A 170 5.70 3.78 -10.16
CA THR A 170 5.88 4.23 -11.55
C THR A 170 4.66 4.96 -12.09
N GLU A 171 3.45 4.54 -11.72
CA GLU A 171 2.22 5.28 -12.04
C GLU A 171 2.16 6.64 -11.31
N ALA A 172 2.45 6.68 -10.01
CA ALA A 172 2.44 7.88 -9.19
C ALA A 172 3.48 8.93 -9.63
N LEU A 173 4.65 8.48 -10.09
CA LEU A 173 5.77 9.32 -10.49
C LEU A 173 5.96 9.42 -12.00
N LYS A 174 4.92 9.11 -12.79
CA LYS A 174 4.91 9.27 -14.25
C LYS A 174 5.39 10.65 -14.74
N PRO A 175 5.11 11.80 -14.08
CA PRO A 175 5.68 13.09 -14.47
C PRO A 175 7.21 13.19 -14.41
N TYR A 176 7.87 12.28 -13.68
CA TYR A 176 9.32 12.22 -13.51
C TYR A 176 10.01 11.24 -14.45
N ALA A 177 9.23 10.50 -15.26
CA ALA A 177 9.81 9.70 -16.33
C ALA A 177 10.44 10.60 -17.38
N THR A 178 11.57 10.13 -17.95
CA THR A 178 12.24 10.84 -19.03
C THR A 178 11.38 10.82 -20.28
N GLU A 179 11.12 11.98 -20.87
CA GLU A 179 10.39 12.10 -22.14
C GLU A 179 11.12 11.32 -23.24
N GLY A 180 10.37 10.49 -24.00
CA GLY A 180 10.96 9.56 -24.98
C GLY A 180 11.86 8.48 -24.37
N GLY A 181 11.82 8.31 -23.04
CA GLY A 181 12.59 7.32 -22.28
C GLY A 181 12.03 5.90 -22.36
N LEU A 182 12.42 5.07 -21.38
CA LEU A 182 11.98 3.69 -21.27
C LEU A 182 10.48 3.61 -20.98
N LYS A 183 9.79 2.67 -21.62
CA LYS A 183 8.45 2.25 -21.25
C LYS A 183 8.54 1.11 -20.26
N VAL A 184 7.73 1.16 -19.20
CA VAL A 184 7.63 0.07 -18.22
C VAL A 184 6.32 -0.66 -18.36
N HIS A 185 6.39 -1.99 -18.29
CA HIS A 185 5.26 -2.90 -18.32
C HIS A 185 5.37 -3.84 -17.12
N PHE A 186 4.23 -4.31 -16.63
CA PHE A 186 4.16 -5.17 -15.46
C PHE A 186 3.35 -6.40 -15.80
N VAL A 187 3.88 -7.59 -15.49
CA VAL A 187 3.23 -8.87 -15.70
C VAL A 187 3.23 -9.63 -14.38
N SER A 188 2.05 -9.84 -13.83
CA SER A 188 1.89 -10.46 -12.51
C SER A 188 0.97 -11.66 -12.49
N ASN A 189 -0.25 -11.50 -13.02
CA ASN A 189 -1.22 -12.59 -13.12
C ASN A 189 -0.69 -13.81 -13.91
N ILE A 190 -1.05 -15.01 -13.47
CA ILE A 190 -0.78 -16.29 -14.17
C ILE A 190 -1.78 -16.55 -15.30
N ASP A 191 -2.89 -15.81 -15.35
CA ASP A 191 -3.71 -15.73 -16.56
C ASP A 191 -2.82 -15.32 -17.75
N GLY A 192 -2.71 -16.24 -18.72
CA GLY A 192 -1.85 -16.07 -19.89
C GLY A 192 -2.18 -14.84 -20.72
N THR A 193 -3.39 -14.27 -20.57
CA THR A 193 -3.76 -12.98 -21.17
C THR A 193 -2.77 -11.89 -20.82
N HIS A 194 -2.31 -11.81 -19.56
CA HIS A 194 -1.48 -10.70 -19.10
C HIS A 194 -0.13 -10.65 -19.82
N ILE A 195 0.59 -11.77 -19.85
CA ILE A 195 1.86 -11.86 -20.57
C ILE A 195 1.65 -11.76 -22.08
N ALA A 196 0.58 -12.35 -22.63
CA ALA A 196 0.31 -12.32 -24.06
C ALA A 196 0.07 -10.90 -24.59
N GLU A 197 -0.73 -10.08 -23.89
CA GLU A 197 -0.99 -8.69 -24.30
C GLU A 197 0.26 -7.80 -24.19
N VAL A 198 1.10 -8.01 -23.18
CA VAL A 198 2.38 -7.28 -23.09
C VAL A 198 3.31 -7.67 -24.25
N LEU A 199 3.46 -8.97 -24.53
CA LEU A 199 4.33 -9.45 -25.60
C LEU A 199 3.89 -9.05 -27.02
N LYS A 200 2.62 -8.67 -27.23
CA LYS A 200 2.14 -8.09 -28.50
C LYS A 200 2.64 -6.66 -28.73
N ASN A 201 2.99 -5.94 -27.66
CA ASN A 201 3.31 -4.52 -27.70
C ASN A 201 4.80 -4.21 -27.60
N VAL A 202 5.64 -5.22 -27.37
CA VAL A 202 7.09 -5.07 -27.18
C VAL A 202 7.89 -5.85 -28.23
N LYS A 203 9.15 -5.47 -28.43
CA LYS A 203 10.03 -6.06 -29.45
C LYS A 203 11.17 -6.86 -28.83
N PRO A 204 11.47 -8.09 -29.30
CA PRO A 204 12.52 -8.92 -28.70
C PRO A 204 13.91 -8.28 -28.80
N GLU A 205 14.16 -7.43 -29.79
CA GLU A 205 15.43 -6.72 -30.02
C GLU A 205 15.72 -5.64 -28.98
N SER A 206 14.69 -5.06 -28.36
CA SER A 206 14.78 -3.86 -27.52
C SER A 206 13.99 -3.95 -26.21
N THR A 207 13.65 -5.16 -25.75
CA THR A 207 12.96 -5.38 -24.46
C THR A 207 13.87 -5.98 -23.42
N LEU A 208 13.91 -5.40 -22.22
CA LEU A 208 14.56 -5.95 -21.03
C LEU A 208 13.51 -6.55 -20.09
N PHE A 209 13.65 -7.81 -19.74
CA PHE A 209 12.82 -8.50 -18.75
C PHE A 209 13.50 -8.49 -17.37
N ILE A 210 12.74 -8.09 -16.36
CA ILE A 210 13.16 -8.12 -14.95
C ILE A 210 12.36 -9.22 -14.25
N ILE A 211 13.02 -10.27 -13.79
CA ILE A 211 12.37 -11.38 -13.08
C ILE A 211 12.46 -11.13 -11.58
N ALA A 212 11.35 -10.69 -10.98
CA ALA A 212 11.26 -10.27 -9.59
C ALA A 212 10.67 -11.39 -8.72
N SER A 213 11.52 -12.18 -8.05
CA SER A 213 11.11 -13.26 -7.16
C SER A 213 12.18 -13.57 -6.11
N LYS A 214 11.82 -13.39 -4.83
CA LYS A 214 12.70 -13.68 -3.69
C LYS A 214 13.29 -15.09 -3.75
N THR A 215 12.42 -16.09 -3.89
CA THR A 215 12.83 -17.50 -3.91
C THR A 215 13.25 -17.99 -5.29
N PHE A 216 12.89 -17.25 -6.34
CA PHE A 216 12.98 -17.68 -7.74
C PHE A 216 12.24 -18.98 -8.04
N THR A 217 11.22 -19.29 -7.25
CA THR A 217 10.41 -20.52 -7.37
C THR A 217 8.90 -20.26 -7.35
N THR A 218 8.48 -19.00 -7.27
CA THR A 218 7.06 -18.61 -7.34
C THR A 218 6.47 -19.09 -8.65
N GLN A 219 5.44 -19.95 -8.58
CA GLN A 219 4.91 -20.67 -9.74
C GLN A 219 4.45 -19.72 -10.84
N GLU A 220 3.71 -18.69 -10.48
CA GLU A 220 3.18 -17.68 -11.38
C GLU A 220 4.32 -16.94 -12.09
N THR A 221 5.25 -16.39 -11.32
CA THR A 221 6.40 -15.63 -11.83
C THR A 221 7.30 -16.47 -12.74
N ILE A 222 7.65 -17.69 -12.34
CA ILE A 222 8.55 -18.54 -13.14
C ILE A 222 7.87 -19.06 -14.40
N THR A 223 6.56 -19.31 -14.37
CA THR A 223 5.80 -19.67 -15.57
C THR A 223 5.78 -18.50 -16.56
N ASN A 224 5.50 -17.28 -16.10
CA ASN A 224 5.54 -16.08 -16.94
C ASN A 224 6.95 -15.79 -17.47
N ALA A 225 7.98 -15.92 -16.64
CA ALA A 225 9.37 -15.75 -17.04
C ALA A 225 9.77 -16.78 -18.12
N THR A 226 9.35 -18.03 -17.96
CA THR A 226 9.61 -19.10 -18.95
C THR A 226 8.88 -18.84 -20.26
N THR A 227 7.64 -18.34 -20.21
CA THR A 227 6.89 -17.88 -21.39
C THR A 227 7.60 -16.75 -22.11
N ALA A 228 8.03 -15.72 -21.39
CA ALA A 228 8.79 -14.59 -21.95
C ALA A 228 10.13 -15.03 -22.56
N LYS A 229 10.88 -15.90 -21.88
CA LYS A 229 12.13 -16.48 -22.38
C LYS A 229 11.90 -17.31 -23.64
N THR A 230 10.86 -18.15 -23.65
CA THR A 230 10.50 -18.96 -24.81
C THR A 230 10.12 -18.10 -26.01
N TRP A 231 9.33 -17.04 -25.78
CA TRP A 231 9.01 -16.04 -26.79
C TRP A 231 10.28 -15.38 -27.32
N PHE A 232 11.16 -14.89 -26.45
CA PHE A 232 12.41 -14.24 -26.82
C PHE A 232 13.30 -15.15 -27.68
N LEU A 233 13.50 -16.41 -27.28
CA LEU A 233 14.36 -17.36 -27.98
C LEU A 233 13.82 -17.80 -29.35
N LYS A 234 12.50 -17.71 -29.59
CA LYS A 234 11.96 -17.89 -30.96
C LYS A 234 12.50 -16.86 -31.95
N HIS A 235 12.86 -15.67 -31.47
CA HIS A 235 13.40 -14.58 -32.28
C HIS A 235 14.93 -14.52 -32.23
N ALA A 236 15.52 -14.55 -31.03
CA ALA A 236 16.96 -14.41 -30.83
C ALA A 236 17.75 -15.67 -31.22
N LYS A 237 17.12 -16.86 -31.20
CA LYS A 237 17.66 -18.17 -31.61
C LYS A 237 18.91 -18.67 -30.87
N ASP A 238 19.54 -17.86 -30.03
CA ASP A 238 20.70 -18.20 -29.21
C ASP A 238 20.43 -17.95 -27.72
N GLN A 239 20.71 -18.96 -26.89
CA GLN A 239 20.60 -18.88 -25.44
C GLN A 239 21.55 -17.83 -24.84
N ALA A 240 22.71 -17.59 -25.45
CA ALA A 240 23.68 -16.61 -24.96
C ALA A 240 23.10 -15.19 -24.92
N HIS A 241 22.07 -14.90 -25.72
CA HIS A 241 21.41 -13.60 -25.74
C HIS A 241 20.49 -13.34 -24.54
N VAL A 242 20.14 -14.37 -23.76
CA VAL A 242 19.32 -14.23 -22.53
C VAL A 242 19.99 -13.26 -21.55
N ALA A 243 21.32 -13.32 -21.41
CA ALA A 243 22.07 -12.44 -20.52
C ALA A 243 21.95 -10.94 -20.87
N LYS A 244 21.57 -10.59 -22.10
CA LYS A 244 21.36 -9.18 -22.51
C LYS A 244 19.93 -8.69 -22.29
N HIS A 245 18.99 -9.60 -22.06
CA HIS A 245 17.55 -9.30 -22.05
C HIS A 245 16.84 -9.75 -20.77
N PHE A 246 17.53 -10.44 -19.86
CA PHE A 246 16.96 -10.91 -18.61
C PHE A 246 17.87 -10.58 -17.45
N VAL A 247 17.30 -9.94 -16.43
CA VAL A 247 17.93 -9.69 -15.13
C VAL A 247 17.05 -10.25 -14.01
N ALA A 248 17.63 -10.53 -12.84
CA ALA A 248 16.92 -11.14 -11.72
C ALA A 248 17.00 -10.29 -10.47
N LEU A 249 15.89 -10.18 -9.75
CA LEU A 249 15.82 -9.61 -8.41
C LEU A 249 15.52 -10.78 -7.47
N SER A 250 16.55 -11.31 -6.80
CA SER A 250 16.43 -12.57 -6.08
C SER A 250 17.53 -12.79 -5.05
N THR A 251 17.31 -13.77 -4.16
CA THR A 251 18.32 -14.26 -3.22
C THR A 251 18.88 -15.63 -3.63
N ASN A 252 18.39 -16.21 -4.73
CA ASN A 252 18.67 -17.59 -5.14
C ASN A 252 19.56 -17.65 -6.40
N THR A 253 20.87 -17.50 -6.22
CA THR A 253 21.86 -17.49 -7.32
C THR A 253 21.79 -18.76 -8.18
N GLU A 254 21.63 -19.94 -7.56
CA GLU A 254 21.57 -21.21 -8.29
C GLU A 254 20.38 -21.25 -9.27
N ALA A 255 19.19 -20.90 -8.81
CA ALA A 255 18.00 -20.89 -9.66
C ALA A 255 18.07 -19.83 -10.78
N VAL A 256 18.63 -18.65 -10.48
CA VAL A 256 18.84 -17.56 -11.45
C VAL A 256 19.80 -17.99 -12.57
N THR A 257 20.96 -18.53 -12.21
CA THR A 257 21.95 -19.00 -13.19
C THR A 257 21.44 -20.20 -13.99
N LYS A 258 20.71 -21.13 -13.36
CA LYS A 258 20.03 -22.25 -14.06
C LYS A 258 18.99 -21.77 -15.06
N PHE A 259 18.31 -20.65 -14.78
CA PHE A 259 17.42 -20.00 -15.74
C PHE A 259 18.19 -19.35 -16.91
N GLY A 260 19.50 -19.16 -16.81
CA GLY A 260 20.37 -18.61 -17.86
C GLY A 260 20.58 -17.10 -17.77
N ILE A 261 20.27 -16.49 -16.62
CA ILE A 261 20.62 -15.11 -16.31
C ILE A 261 22.06 -15.07 -15.78
N ASP A 262 22.84 -14.09 -16.24
CA ASP A 262 24.19 -13.86 -15.74
C ASP A 262 24.16 -13.52 -14.24
N ALA A 263 25.08 -14.07 -13.46
CA ALA A 263 25.18 -13.77 -12.03
C ALA A 263 25.46 -12.27 -11.78
N ALA A 264 26.17 -11.59 -12.70
CA ALA A 264 26.37 -10.14 -12.64
C ALA A 264 25.05 -9.35 -12.82
N ASN A 265 24.03 -9.95 -13.44
CA ASN A 265 22.71 -9.35 -13.65
C ASN A 265 21.70 -9.73 -12.56
N MET A 266 22.19 -10.25 -11.43
CA MET A 266 21.37 -10.54 -10.26
C MET A 266 21.51 -9.42 -9.23
N PHE A 267 20.38 -8.82 -8.86
CA PHE A 267 20.28 -7.81 -7.82
C PHE A 267 19.77 -8.47 -6.55
N GLN A 268 20.65 -8.56 -5.56
CA GLN A 268 20.37 -9.25 -4.30
C GLN A 268 19.49 -8.42 -3.37
N PHE A 269 18.78 -9.12 -2.50
CA PHE A 269 18.14 -8.56 -1.31
C PHE A 269 18.06 -9.64 -0.23
N TRP A 270 17.47 -9.33 0.92
CA TRP A 270 17.62 -10.17 2.12
C TRP A 270 16.29 -10.72 2.64
N ASP A 271 16.38 -11.68 3.55
CA ASP A 271 15.23 -12.35 4.13
C ASP A 271 14.37 -11.44 5.03
N TRP A 272 15.00 -10.48 5.71
CA TRP A 272 14.38 -9.39 6.50
C TRP A 272 13.64 -8.35 5.64
N VAL A 273 13.74 -8.44 4.31
CA VAL A 273 12.89 -7.67 3.38
C VAL A 273 11.60 -8.45 3.14
N GLY A 274 10.53 -8.01 3.79
CA GLY A 274 9.17 -8.48 3.52
C GLY A 274 8.70 -8.06 2.14
N GLY A 275 7.99 -8.93 1.42
CA GLY A 275 7.58 -8.66 0.02
C GLY A 275 6.79 -7.36 -0.13
N ARG A 276 5.79 -7.14 0.71
CA ARG A 276 4.96 -5.92 0.74
C ARG A 276 5.67 -4.65 1.24
N TYR A 277 6.94 -4.77 1.62
CA TYR A 277 7.82 -3.67 2.05
C TYR A 277 9.11 -3.62 1.21
N SER A 278 9.09 -4.18 -0.01
CA SER A 278 10.32 -4.47 -0.76
C SER A 278 10.68 -3.43 -1.84
N LEU A 279 9.78 -2.52 -2.21
CA LEU A 279 10.00 -1.57 -3.31
C LEU A 279 11.25 -0.69 -3.14
N TRP A 280 11.73 -0.55 -1.91
CA TRP A 280 12.95 0.20 -1.54
C TRP A 280 14.26 -0.54 -1.89
N SER A 281 14.18 -1.86 -2.14
CA SER A 281 15.33 -2.74 -2.42
C SER A 281 15.62 -2.85 -3.91
N ALA A 282 16.36 -3.90 -4.31
CA ALA A 282 16.45 -4.39 -5.69
C ALA A 282 15.10 -4.45 -6.42
N ILE A 283 13.99 -4.76 -5.73
CA ILE A 283 12.63 -4.76 -6.30
C ILE A 283 12.27 -3.41 -6.95
N GLY A 284 12.85 -2.30 -6.49
CA GLY A 284 12.69 -0.98 -7.08
C GLY A 284 13.44 -0.74 -8.39
N LEU A 285 14.12 -1.73 -8.97
CA LEU A 285 14.92 -1.55 -10.19
C LEU A 285 14.10 -0.97 -11.36
N SER A 286 12.88 -1.46 -11.58
CA SER A 286 11.98 -0.95 -12.62
C SER A 286 11.57 0.52 -12.37
N ILE A 287 11.45 0.92 -11.10
CA ILE A 287 11.22 2.31 -10.71
C ILE A 287 12.43 3.16 -11.13
N ALA A 288 13.63 2.77 -10.68
CA ALA A 288 14.88 3.49 -10.98
C ALA A 288 15.15 3.58 -12.50
N LEU A 289 14.83 2.53 -13.27
CA LEU A 289 14.93 2.56 -14.73
C LEU A 289 13.97 3.59 -15.35
N TYR A 290 12.75 3.70 -14.82
CA TYR A 290 11.73 4.58 -15.36
C TYR A 290 12.00 6.06 -15.07
N ILE A 291 12.17 6.40 -13.78
CA ILE A 291 12.31 7.80 -13.32
C ILE A 291 13.78 8.24 -13.15
N GLY A 292 14.74 7.34 -13.32
CA GLY A 292 16.15 7.60 -13.06
C GLY A 292 16.55 7.40 -11.60
N PHE A 293 17.83 7.11 -11.37
CA PHE A 293 18.33 6.79 -10.04
C PHE A 293 18.25 7.95 -9.05
N ASP A 294 18.45 9.20 -9.49
CA ASP A 294 18.37 10.36 -8.60
C ASP A 294 16.97 10.54 -8.01
N ASN A 295 15.92 10.39 -8.83
CA ASN A 295 14.54 10.41 -8.35
C ASN A 295 14.23 9.20 -7.46
N PHE A 296 14.79 8.02 -7.77
CA PHE A 296 14.67 6.85 -6.89
C PHE A 296 15.35 7.09 -5.53
N LYS A 297 16.53 7.73 -5.51
CA LYS A 297 17.21 8.13 -4.29
C LYS A 297 16.42 9.19 -3.50
N GLU A 298 15.78 10.14 -4.17
CA GLU A 298 14.89 11.10 -3.52
C GLU A 298 13.67 10.41 -2.88
N LEU A 299 13.10 9.39 -3.54
CA LEU A 299 12.07 8.52 -2.96
C LEU A 299 12.54 7.82 -1.69
N LEU A 300 13.75 7.22 -1.70
CA LEU A 300 14.34 6.62 -0.50
C LEU A 300 14.56 7.67 0.61
N THR A 301 15.04 8.85 0.23
CA THR A 301 15.32 9.94 1.18
C THR A 301 14.06 10.44 1.87
N GLY A 302 12.95 10.63 1.14
CA GLY A 302 11.69 11.06 1.75
C GLY A 302 11.12 10.03 2.72
N ALA A 303 11.27 8.74 2.39
CA ALA A 303 10.89 7.66 3.29
C ALA A 303 11.78 7.61 4.55
N HIS A 304 13.10 7.84 4.40
CA HIS A 304 14.03 7.97 5.53
C HIS A 304 13.66 9.13 6.46
N GLU A 305 13.25 10.27 5.91
CA GLU A 305 12.88 11.43 6.72
C GLU A 305 11.61 11.15 7.53
N MET A 306 10.67 10.38 6.98
CA MET A 306 9.51 9.89 7.72
C MET A 306 9.90 8.81 8.76
N ASP A 307 10.90 7.97 8.49
CA ASP A 307 11.47 7.07 9.50
C ASP A 307 12.04 7.85 10.68
N GLN A 308 12.79 8.92 10.41
CA GLN A 308 13.35 9.78 11.45
C GLN A 308 12.27 10.54 12.22
N HIS A 309 11.19 10.96 11.55
CA HIS A 309 10.01 11.50 12.24
C HIS A 309 9.36 10.46 13.15
N PHE A 310 9.17 9.23 12.66
CA PHE A 310 8.57 8.16 13.43
C PHE A 310 9.39 7.80 14.69
N VAL A 311 10.71 7.82 14.60
CA VAL A 311 11.63 7.51 15.70
C VAL A 311 11.73 8.66 16.72
N ASN A 312 11.90 9.89 16.25
CA ASN A 312 12.33 11.00 17.11
C ASN A 312 11.19 11.89 17.61
N THR A 313 9.98 11.75 17.08
CA THR A 313 8.84 12.62 17.42
C THR A 313 7.99 12.00 18.54
N PRO A 314 7.62 12.78 19.59
CA PRO A 314 6.68 12.34 20.62
C PRO A 314 5.39 11.77 20.03
N LEU A 315 4.84 10.72 20.65
CA LEU A 315 3.72 9.94 20.09
C LEU A 315 2.48 10.80 19.74
N ASP A 316 2.19 11.84 20.51
CA ASP A 316 1.08 12.78 20.31
C ASP A 316 1.33 13.83 19.22
N GLN A 317 2.54 13.87 18.67
CA GLN A 317 2.97 14.71 17.55
C GLN A 317 3.36 13.88 16.32
N ASN A 318 3.27 12.56 16.41
CA ASN A 318 3.83 11.61 15.45
C ASN A 318 2.75 11.14 14.45
N LEU A 319 2.89 11.53 13.19
CA LEU A 319 1.90 11.34 12.12
C LEU A 319 1.46 9.86 11.98
N PRO A 320 2.38 8.88 11.78
CA PRO A 320 2.03 7.47 11.75
C PRO A 320 1.29 6.96 13.00
N VAL A 321 1.72 7.39 14.18
CA VAL A 321 1.11 6.96 15.45
C VAL A 321 -0.31 7.50 15.58
N ILE A 322 -0.54 8.77 15.24
CA ILE A 322 -1.87 9.38 15.24
C ILE A 322 -2.81 8.64 14.30
N LEU A 323 -2.38 8.38 13.06
CA LEU A 323 -3.18 7.60 12.10
C LEU A 323 -3.48 6.19 12.62
N ALA A 324 -2.52 5.56 13.29
CA ALA A 324 -2.69 4.21 13.82
C ALA A 324 -3.73 4.17 14.95
N VAL A 325 -3.60 5.05 15.94
CA VAL A 325 -4.51 5.05 17.11
C VAL A 325 -5.92 5.50 16.74
N LEU A 326 -6.09 6.37 15.73
CA LEU A 326 -7.41 6.67 15.16
C LEU A 326 -8.02 5.42 14.50
N GLY A 327 -7.21 4.63 13.78
CA GLY A 327 -7.66 3.35 13.26
C GLY A 327 -8.07 2.38 14.37
N ILE A 328 -7.30 2.27 15.46
CA ILE A 328 -7.66 1.46 16.64
C ILE A 328 -8.99 1.94 17.23
N TRP A 329 -9.19 3.25 17.36
CA TRP A 329 -10.44 3.84 17.85
C TRP A 329 -11.64 3.35 17.06
N TYR A 330 -11.57 3.42 15.73
CA TYR A 330 -12.69 3.06 14.88
C TYR A 330 -12.89 1.56 14.75
N ILE A 331 -11.82 0.79 14.58
CA ILE A 331 -11.89 -0.66 14.41
C ILE A 331 -12.43 -1.32 15.68
N ASN A 332 -11.89 -0.94 16.84
CA ASN A 332 -12.10 -1.70 18.07
C ASN A 332 -13.25 -1.19 18.93
N PHE A 333 -13.62 0.09 18.80
CA PHE A 333 -14.68 0.67 19.63
C PHE A 333 -15.92 1.03 18.81
N PHE A 334 -15.77 1.42 17.53
CA PHE A 334 -16.89 1.67 16.62
C PHE A 334 -17.24 0.50 15.69
N ASP A 335 -16.52 -0.63 15.77
CA ASP A 335 -16.67 -1.80 14.87
C ASP A 335 -16.55 -1.44 13.37
N ALA A 336 -15.67 -0.47 13.05
CA ALA A 336 -15.41 -0.06 11.68
C ALA A 336 -14.60 -1.14 10.95
N GLN A 337 -15.27 -1.95 10.14
CA GLN A 337 -14.63 -3.02 9.38
C GLN A 337 -13.85 -2.55 8.15
N VAL A 338 -14.07 -1.31 7.70
CA VAL A 338 -13.54 -0.78 6.44
C VAL A 338 -12.78 0.52 6.71
N HIS A 339 -11.60 0.66 6.10
CA HIS A 339 -10.83 1.90 6.05
C HIS A 339 -10.66 2.32 4.59
N ALA A 340 -11.14 3.52 4.22
CA ALA A 340 -11.07 4.00 2.86
C ALA A 340 -9.84 4.91 2.64
N ILE A 341 -9.08 4.68 1.57
CA ILE A 341 -7.97 5.53 1.13
C ILE A 341 -8.37 6.19 -0.19
N LEU A 342 -8.56 7.51 -0.18
CA LEU A 342 -9.23 8.26 -1.25
C LEU A 342 -8.31 9.38 -1.76
N PRO A 343 -7.33 9.06 -2.64
CA PRO A 343 -6.44 10.08 -3.19
C PRO A 343 -7.17 10.92 -4.25
N TYR A 344 -7.17 12.24 -4.09
CA TYR A 344 -7.61 13.21 -5.10
C TYR A 344 -6.42 13.53 -6.00
N ASP A 345 -5.88 12.48 -6.63
CA ASP A 345 -4.79 12.51 -7.59
C ASP A 345 -4.87 11.26 -8.48
N GLN A 346 -4.86 11.47 -9.79
CA GLN A 346 -5.03 10.37 -10.76
C GLN A 346 -3.77 9.50 -10.89
N TYR A 347 -2.58 10.05 -10.65
CA TYR A 347 -1.34 9.26 -10.66
C TYR A 347 -1.31 8.29 -9.47
N MET A 348 -1.96 8.63 -8.36
CA MET A 348 -2.12 7.78 -7.17
C MET A 348 -3.20 6.69 -7.30
N HIS A 349 -3.72 6.38 -8.49
CA HIS A 349 -4.81 5.40 -8.67
C HIS A 349 -4.52 3.98 -8.13
N ARG A 350 -3.25 3.59 -8.06
CA ARG A 350 -2.83 2.30 -7.49
C ARG A 350 -2.44 2.37 -6.01
N PHE A 351 -2.47 3.56 -5.39
CA PHE A 351 -2.11 3.75 -3.98
C PHE A 351 -3.04 2.98 -3.03
N PRO A 352 -4.38 2.96 -3.21
CA PRO A 352 -5.25 2.11 -2.39
C PRO A 352 -4.95 0.62 -2.55
N ALA A 353 -4.72 0.15 -3.79
CA ALA A 353 -4.41 -1.25 -4.07
C ALA A 353 -3.05 -1.70 -3.52
N TYR A 354 -2.05 -0.80 -3.46
CA TYR A 354 -0.79 -1.06 -2.77
C TYR A 354 -1.01 -1.30 -1.27
N PHE A 355 -1.80 -0.44 -0.62
CA PHE A 355 -2.10 -0.57 0.81
C PHE A 355 -3.15 -1.62 1.16
N GLN A 356 -3.91 -2.13 0.19
CA GLN A 356 -4.63 -3.39 0.37
C GLN A 356 -3.68 -4.51 0.77
N GLN A 357 -2.56 -4.67 0.03
CA GLN A 357 -1.56 -5.65 0.44
C GLN A 357 -0.82 -5.20 1.71
N GLY A 358 -0.35 -3.96 1.74
CA GLY A 358 0.46 -3.44 2.84
C GLY A 358 -0.21 -3.58 4.21
N ASP A 359 -1.49 -3.24 4.31
CA ASP A 359 -2.26 -3.27 5.56
C ASP A 359 -2.85 -4.67 5.81
N MET A 360 -3.63 -5.21 4.86
CA MET A 360 -4.43 -6.42 5.11
C MET A 360 -3.57 -7.68 5.22
N GLU A 361 -2.50 -7.82 4.42
CA GLU A 361 -1.60 -8.97 4.53
C GLU A 361 -0.72 -8.89 5.80
N SER A 362 -0.46 -7.68 6.30
CA SER A 362 0.25 -7.45 7.56
C SER A 362 -0.63 -7.77 8.76
N ASN A 363 -1.78 -7.10 8.85
CA ASN A 363 -2.57 -7.02 10.07
C ASN A 363 -3.87 -7.82 10.03
N GLY A 364 -4.21 -8.49 8.91
CA GLY A 364 -5.28 -9.47 8.81
C GLY A 364 -4.96 -10.77 9.55
N LYS A 365 -4.74 -10.66 10.86
CA LYS A 365 -4.25 -11.73 11.75
C LYS A 365 -5.21 -11.91 12.92
N TYR A 366 -5.22 -13.12 13.47
CA TYR A 366 -6.11 -13.47 14.57
C TYR A 366 -5.38 -14.12 15.76
N ARG A 367 -4.04 -14.22 15.69
CA ARG A 367 -3.19 -14.83 16.71
C ARG A 367 -2.19 -13.82 17.22
N ASN A 368 -2.05 -13.74 18.55
CA ASN A 368 -1.04 -12.90 19.18
C ASN A 368 0.35 -13.55 19.18
N ARG A 369 1.32 -12.87 19.78
CA ARG A 369 2.72 -13.34 19.91
C ARG A 369 2.89 -14.63 20.69
N ASP A 370 1.99 -14.89 21.65
CA ASP A 370 2.00 -16.09 22.49
C ASP A 370 1.19 -17.26 21.84
N GLY A 371 0.65 -17.05 20.64
CA GLY A 371 -0.13 -18.05 19.89
C GLY A 371 -1.60 -18.16 20.29
N GLU A 372 -2.08 -17.28 21.16
CA GLU A 372 -3.48 -17.19 21.59
C GLU A 372 -4.33 -16.47 20.54
N ALA A 373 -5.61 -16.83 20.45
CA ALA A 373 -6.54 -16.11 19.58
C ALA A 373 -6.91 -14.76 20.19
N VAL A 374 -6.87 -13.69 19.39
CA VAL A 374 -7.27 -12.36 19.85
C VAL A 374 -8.80 -12.22 19.89
N PRO A 375 -9.40 -11.68 20.97
CA PRO A 375 -10.86 -11.55 21.12
C PRO A 375 -11.41 -10.21 20.58
N TYR A 376 -10.70 -9.55 19.67
CA TYR A 376 -11.03 -8.23 19.12
C TYR A 376 -10.70 -8.17 17.62
N GLY A 377 -11.29 -7.21 16.90
CA GLY A 377 -10.97 -6.96 15.49
C GLY A 377 -9.51 -6.48 15.31
N THR A 378 -8.89 -6.87 14.20
CA THR A 378 -7.52 -6.47 13.81
C THR A 378 -7.56 -5.68 12.49
N GLY A 379 -6.69 -5.97 11.51
CA GLY A 379 -6.60 -5.21 10.26
C GLY A 379 -7.95 -5.03 9.54
N PRO A 380 -8.29 -3.82 9.08
CA PRO A 380 -9.55 -3.56 8.39
C PRO A 380 -9.50 -3.99 6.93
N TRP A 381 -10.66 -4.03 6.26
CA TRP A 381 -10.69 -4.02 4.80
C TRP A 381 -10.24 -2.65 4.30
N VAL A 382 -9.13 -2.61 3.56
CA VAL A 382 -8.70 -1.38 2.88
C VAL A 382 -9.33 -1.31 1.50
N VAL A 383 -9.99 -0.21 1.19
CA VAL A 383 -10.66 0.03 -0.10
C VAL A 383 -10.41 1.46 -0.57
N GLY A 384 -10.64 1.73 -1.84
CA GLY A 384 -10.60 3.11 -2.34
C GLY A 384 -10.37 3.20 -3.84
N GLU A 385 -10.72 4.36 -4.38
CA GLU A 385 -10.48 4.80 -5.75
C GLU A 385 -10.22 6.31 -5.73
N PRO A 386 -9.56 6.87 -6.75
CA PRO A 386 -9.32 8.30 -6.81
C PRO A 386 -10.57 9.16 -6.74
N GLY A 387 -10.43 10.31 -6.07
CA GLY A 387 -11.36 11.43 -6.22
C GLY A 387 -11.16 12.11 -7.59
N THR A 388 -12.20 12.61 -8.24
CA THR A 388 -13.61 12.66 -7.80
C THR A 388 -14.43 11.43 -8.20
N ASN A 389 -13.85 10.47 -8.92
CA ASN A 389 -14.57 9.30 -9.44
C ASN A 389 -15.31 8.52 -8.35
N GLY A 390 -14.71 8.34 -7.17
CA GLY A 390 -15.35 7.70 -6.03
C GLY A 390 -16.67 8.35 -5.60
N GLN A 391 -16.81 9.68 -5.78
CA GLN A 391 -18.03 10.43 -5.48
C GLN A 391 -19.22 9.95 -6.32
N HIS A 392 -18.93 9.53 -7.55
CA HIS A 392 -19.91 9.03 -8.52
C HIS A 392 -20.01 7.50 -8.56
N ALA A 393 -19.42 6.81 -7.59
CA ALA A 393 -19.43 5.35 -7.51
C ALA A 393 -19.99 4.86 -6.15
N PHE A 394 -19.27 5.10 -5.05
CA PHE A 394 -19.58 4.50 -3.75
C PHE A 394 -19.74 5.49 -2.61
N TYR A 395 -19.53 6.80 -2.82
CA TYR A 395 -19.73 7.79 -1.76
C TYR A 395 -21.19 7.88 -1.30
N GLN A 396 -22.15 7.46 -2.12
CA GLN A 396 -23.55 7.26 -1.70
C GLN A 396 -23.62 6.35 -0.45
N LEU A 397 -22.89 5.24 -0.45
CA LEU A 397 -22.83 4.33 0.68
C LEU A 397 -22.12 4.97 1.87
N ILE A 398 -21.05 5.74 1.63
CA ILE A 398 -20.34 6.45 2.70
C ILE A 398 -21.28 7.47 3.36
N HIS A 399 -21.99 8.29 2.59
CA HIS A 399 -22.85 9.37 3.09
C HIS A 399 -24.18 8.91 3.70
N GLN A 400 -24.86 7.93 3.11
CA GLN A 400 -26.21 7.54 3.54
C GLN A 400 -26.36 6.05 3.87
N GLY A 401 -25.29 5.28 3.76
CA GLY A 401 -25.27 3.90 4.24
C GLY A 401 -25.31 3.80 5.77
N THR A 402 -25.43 2.56 6.24
CA THR A 402 -25.63 2.23 7.66
C THR A 402 -24.33 1.92 8.40
N ARG A 403 -23.19 1.91 7.71
CA ARG A 403 -21.88 1.59 8.29
C ARG A 403 -21.07 2.87 8.51
N ILE A 404 -20.27 2.87 9.57
CA ILE A 404 -19.22 3.87 9.74
C ILE A 404 -18.00 3.44 8.91
N THR A 405 -17.45 4.38 8.16
CA THR A 405 -16.28 4.15 7.30
C THR A 405 -15.31 5.31 7.49
N PRO A 406 -14.28 5.16 8.33
CA PRO A 406 -13.17 6.10 8.38
C PRO A 406 -12.52 6.23 7.01
N CYS A 407 -12.25 7.47 6.60
CA CYS A 407 -11.68 7.77 5.29
C CYS A 407 -10.44 8.66 5.42
N ASP A 408 -9.35 8.29 4.77
CA ASP A 408 -8.21 9.18 4.53
C ASP A 408 -8.37 9.81 3.14
N PHE A 409 -8.54 11.12 3.11
CA PHE A 409 -8.53 11.92 1.89
C PHE A 409 -7.12 12.46 1.68
N LEU A 410 -6.53 12.25 0.51
CA LEU A 410 -5.16 12.70 0.20
C LEU A 410 -5.16 13.63 -1.01
N ALA A 411 -4.49 14.77 -0.98
CA ALA A 411 -4.38 15.63 -2.16
C ALA A 411 -3.08 16.46 -2.21
N PRO A 412 -2.47 16.65 -3.40
CA PRO A 412 -1.45 17.66 -3.59
C PRO A 412 -2.06 19.06 -3.62
N VAL A 413 -1.32 20.06 -3.10
CA VAL A 413 -1.62 21.49 -3.25
C VAL A 413 -1.27 21.98 -4.67
N GLU A 414 -0.23 21.41 -5.27
CA GLU A 414 0.22 21.70 -6.63
C GLU A 414 0.04 20.49 -7.54
N THR A 415 -0.70 20.67 -8.62
CA THR A 415 -0.79 19.70 -9.71
C THR A 415 0.49 19.64 -10.55
N HIS A 416 0.77 18.47 -11.11
CA HIS A 416 1.78 18.31 -12.18
C HIS A 416 1.30 18.83 -13.54
N ASN A 417 -0.01 18.94 -13.72
CA ASN A 417 -0.65 19.35 -14.98
C ASN A 417 -1.55 20.57 -14.71
N PRO A 418 -1.01 21.81 -14.75
CA PRO A 418 -1.75 23.03 -14.43
C PRO A 418 -2.67 23.47 -15.58
N LEU A 419 -3.64 22.62 -15.91
CA LEU A 419 -4.71 22.96 -16.85
C LEU A 419 -5.69 23.94 -16.18
N PRO A 420 -6.23 24.94 -16.91
CA PRO A 420 -7.12 25.94 -16.34
C PRO A 420 -8.29 25.32 -15.55
N GLU A 421 -8.55 25.82 -14.34
CA GLU A 421 -9.66 25.46 -13.44
C GLU A 421 -9.66 24.02 -12.87
N HIS A 422 -9.01 23.05 -13.54
CA HIS A 422 -9.09 21.63 -13.18
C HIS A 422 -8.67 21.36 -11.73
N HIS A 423 -7.55 21.94 -11.28
CA HIS A 423 -7.04 21.66 -9.93
C HIS A 423 -7.85 22.36 -8.83
N ASP A 424 -8.35 23.56 -9.10
CA ASP A 424 -9.23 24.28 -8.17
C ASP A 424 -10.57 23.54 -8.01
N ILE A 425 -11.14 23.03 -9.11
CA ILE A 425 -12.34 22.19 -9.08
C ILE A 425 -12.06 20.89 -8.30
N LEU A 426 -10.91 20.24 -8.52
CA LEU A 426 -10.52 19.05 -7.77
C LEU A 426 -10.43 19.32 -6.26
N LEU A 427 -9.73 20.40 -5.86
CA LEU A 427 -9.53 20.73 -4.46
C LEU A 427 -10.81 21.24 -3.79
N SER A 428 -11.66 22.01 -4.48
CA SER A 428 -12.99 22.37 -3.95
C SER A 428 -13.82 21.13 -3.61
N ASN A 429 -13.74 20.08 -4.44
CA ASN A 429 -14.39 18.79 -4.18
C ASN A 429 -13.76 18.03 -3.01
N PHE A 430 -12.42 18.02 -2.90
CA PHE A 430 -11.71 17.44 -1.76
C PHE A 430 -12.16 18.07 -0.43
N PHE A 431 -12.22 19.42 -0.37
CA PHE A 431 -12.67 20.15 0.81
C PHE A 431 -14.14 19.90 1.10
N ALA A 432 -15.01 20.05 0.10
CA ALA A 432 -16.45 19.92 0.26
C ALA A 432 -16.87 18.53 0.72
N GLN A 433 -16.21 17.46 0.28
CA GLN A 433 -16.59 16.10 0.69
C GLN A 433 -16.32 15.83 2.17
N THR A 434 -15.17 16.24 2.69
CA THR A 434 -14.87 16.05 4.13
C THR A 434 -15.73 16.96 5.01
N GLU A 435 -16.05 18.17 4.54
CA GLU A 435 -17.02 19.05 5.19
C GLU A 435 -18.43 18.45 5.20
N ALA A 436 -18.91 17.92 4.07
CA ALA A 436 -20.23 17.31 3.97
C ALA A 436 -20.36 16.05 4.86
N LEU A 437 -19.32 15.22 4.92
CA LEU A 437 -19.26 14.03 5.79
C LEU A 437 -19.33 14.42 7.27
N MET A 438 -18.69 15.50 7.67
CA MET A 438 -18.75 16.04 9.03
C MET A 438 -20.12 16.67 9.33
N ALA A 439 -20.58 17.60 8.49
CA ALA A 439 -21.71 18.48 8.79
C ALA A 439 -23.08 17.83 8.56
N GLY A 440 -23.20 16.98 7.54
CA GLY A 440 -24.50 16.48 7.08
C GLY A 440 -25.44 17.59 6.59
N LYS A 441 -26.72 17.26 6.51
CA LYS A 441 -27.81 18.17 6.12
C LYS A 441 -29.08 17.74 6.84
N ASP A 442 -29.54 18.58 7.76
CA ASP A 442 -30.71 18.30 8.60
C ASP A 442 -32.03 18.41 7.82
N LYS A 443 -33.09 17.86 8.43
CA LYS A 443 -34.43 17.82 7.83
C LYS A 443 -34.99 19.22 7.58
N GLU A 444 -34.72 20.18 8.45
CA GLU A 444 -35.20 21.55 8.30
C GLU A 444 -34.61 22.23 7.06
N THR A 445 -33.31 22.10 6.86
CA THR A 445 -32.59 22.59 5.68
C THR A 445 -33.12 21.92 4.41
N VAL A 446 -33.31 20.60 4.44
CA VAL A 446 -33.88 19.84 3.32
C VAL A 446 -35.29 20.32 2.97
N LEU A 447 -36.16 20.52 3.95
CA LEU A 447 -37.52 21.01 3.72
C LEU A 447 -37.50 22.42 3.13
N LYS A 448 -36.65 23.32 3.63
CA LYS A 448 -36.47 24.67 3.06
C LYS A 448 -36.04 24.61 1.59
N GLU A 449 -35.07 23.76 1.25
CA GLU A 449 -34.63 23.57 -0.15
C GLU A 449 -35.75 23.00 -1.03
N LEU A 450 -36.47 21.99 -0.55
CA LEU A 450 -37.54 21.33 -1.32
C LEU A 450 -38.76 22.24 -1.53
N HIS A 451 -39.10 23.10 -0.56
CA HIS A 451 -40.18 24.07 -0.73
C HIS A 451 -39.87 25.20 -1.72
N GLN A 452 -38.59 25.41 -2.07
CA GLN A 452 -38.20 26.36 -3.12
C GLN A 452 -38.38 25.77 -4.53
N ASP A 453 -38.46 24.45 -4.66
CA ASP A 453 -38.70 23.77 -5.93
C ASP A 453 -40.18 23.84 -6.31
N LYS A 454 -40.51 24.75 -7.22
CA LYS A 454 -41.88 24.97 -7.70
C LYS A 454 -42.46 23.77 -8.47
N SER A 455 -41.67 22.75 -8.79
CA SER A 455 -42.13 21.53 -9.46
C SER A 455 -42.71 20.49 -8.48
N LEU A 456 -42.54 20.68 -7.16
CA LEU A 456 -42.99 19.74 -6.14
C LEU A 456 -44.20 20.26 -5.37
N ASN A 457 -45.18 19.39 -5.11
CA ASN A 457 -46.28 19.67 -4.19
C ASN A 457 -45.92 19.22 -2.74
N ALA A 458 -46.74 19.60 -1.76
CA ALA A 458 -46.47 19.32 -0.35
C ALA A 458 -46.31 17.81 -0.04
N GLU A 459 -47.14 16.96 -0.64
CA GLU A 459 -47.05 15.50 -0.46
C GLU A 459 -45.72 14.94 -1.01
N GLN A 460 -45.28 15.44 -2.17
CA GLN A 460 -44.00 15.06 -2.77
C GLN A 460 -42.83 15.54 -1.90
N VAL A 461 -42.90 16.76 -1.36
CA VAL A 461 -41.87 17.29 -0.44
C VAL A 461 -41.75 16.40 0.80
N ASP A 462 -42.87 16.06 1.46
CA ASP A 462 -42.88 15.22 2.66
C ASP A 462 -42.32 13.82 2.39
N LYS A 463 -42.62 13.25 1.21
CA LYS A 463 -42.11 11.94 0.79
C LYS A 463 -40.61 11.96 0.49
N ILE A 464 -40.10 13.02 -0.15
CA ILE A 464 -38.70 13.11 -0.59
C ILE A 464 -37.78 13.55 0.54
N ALA A 465 -38.24 14.41 1.45
CA ALA A 465 -37.40 15.03 2.47
C ALA A 465 -36.56 14.01 3.28
N PRO A 466 -37.10 12.89 3.79
CA PRO A 466 -36.30 11.91 4.53
C PRO A 466 -35.12 11.33 3.72
N HIS A 467 -35.24 11.22 2.40
CA HIS A 467 -34.22 10.68 1.50
C HIS A 467 -33.10 11.69 1.18
N LYS A 468 -33.35 12.98 1.36
CA LYS A 468 -32.37 14.05 1.15
C LYS A 468 -31.67 14.49 2.44
N VAL A 469 -31.99 13.88 3.58
CA VAL A 469 -31.29 14.09 4.85
C VAL A 469 -29.95 13.38 4.83
N PHE A 470 -28.90 14.07 5.28
CA PHE A 470 -27.57 13.53 5.48
C PHE A 470 -27.25 13.60 6.97
N ARG A 471 -26.99 12.45 7.61
CA ARG A 471 -26.77 12.40 9.06
C ARG A 471 -25.48 13.08 9.52
N GLY A 472 -24.51 13.27 8.62
CA GLY A 472 -23.21 13.82 8.96
C GLY A 472 -22.45 12.95 9.97
N ASN A 473 -21.57 13.58 10.74
CA ASN A 473 -20.76 12.98 11.79
C ASN A 473 -19.94 11.74 11.34
N LYS A 474 -19.45 11.75 10.09
CA LYS A 474 -18.63 10.67 9.52
C LYS A 474 -17.16 11.06 9.52
N PRO A 475 -16.27 10.27 10.16
CA PRO A 475 -14.90 10.69 10.42
C PRO A 475 -14.03 10.63 9.16
N THR A 476 -13.17 11.64 9.02
CA THR A 476 -12.19 11.74 7.94
C THR A 476 -10.87 12.30 8.44
N ASN A 477 -9.77 11.79 7.90
CA ASN A 477 -8.49 12.49 7.91
C ASN A 477 -8.29 13.20 6.57
N SER A 478 -7.73 14.41 6.61
CA SER A 478 -7.28 15.12 5.40
C SER A 478 -5.76 15.21 5.42
N VAL A 479 -5.13 14.56 4.44
CA VAL A 479 -3.68 14.57 4.22
C VAL A 479 -3.38 15.45 3.02
N LEU A 480 -2.94 16.68 3.28
CA LEU A 480 -2.50 17.60 2.23
C LEU A 480 -0.99 17.58 2.14
N PHE A 481 -0.46 17.66 0.93
CA PHE A 481 0.98 17.77 0.71
C PHE A 481 1.30 18.72 -0.43
N GLN A 482 2.46 19.36 -0.41
CA GLN A 482 2.74 20.45 -1.37
C GLN A 482 2.62 19.98 -2.83
N LYS A 483 3.33 18.91 -3.18
CA LYS A 483 3.34 18.31 -4.53
C LYS A 483 3.72 16.84 -4.42
N LEU A 484 3.20 16.01 -5.32
CA LEU A 484 3.56 14.58 -5.38
C LEU A 484 4.93 14.38 -6.03
N THR A 485 5.99 14.69 -5.29
CA THR A 485 7.40 14.44 -5.66
C THR A 485 7.84 13.02 -5.28
N PRO A 486 8.97 12.49 -5.78
CA PRO A 486 9.49 11.21 -5.32
C PRO A 486 9.68 11.20 -3.81
N GLY A 487 10.27 12.25 -3.23
CA GLY A 487 10.41 12.37 -1.77
C GLY A 487 9.07 12.38 -1.04
N THR A 488 8.08 13.15 -1.52
CA THR A 488 6.75 13.21 -0.90
C THR A 488 6.07 11.84 -0.93
N LEU A 489 6.11 11.14 -2.07
CA LEU A 489 5.56 9.80 -2.17
C LEU A 489 6.27 8.83 -1.22
N GLY A 490 7.59 8.91 -1.11
CA GLY A 490 8.38 8.10 -0.17
C GLY A 490 7.95 8.31 1.28
N GLY A 491 7.81 9.57 1.68
CA GLY A 491 7.33 9.94 3.01
C GLY A 491 5.89 9.46 3.27
N LEU A 492 4.98 9.59 2.30
CA LEU A 492 3.61 9.09 2.41
C LEU A 492 3.56 7.57 2.56
N ILE A 493 4.32 6.82 1.76
CA ILE A 493 4.32 5.36 1.86
C ILE A 493 4.86 4.92 3.23
N ALA A 494 6.02 5.46 3.65
CA ALA A 494 6.62 5.16 4.95
C ALA A 494 5.69 5.53 6.13
N MET A 495 4.92 6.61 5.98
CA MET A 495 3.94 7.02 7.00
C MET A 495 2.89 5.93 7.24
N TYR A 496 2.37 5.32 6.17
CA TYR A 496 1.42 4.22 6.27
C TYR A 496 2.08 2.90 6.70
N GLU A 497 3.30 2.59 6.28
CA GLU A 497 4.05 1.42 6.77
C GLU A 497 4.19 1.46 8.30
N HIS A 498 4.53 2.62 8.86
CA HIS A 498 4.63 2.82 10.31
C HIS A 498 3.27 2.84 11.00
N LYS A 499 2.22 3.37 10.36
CA LYS A 499 0.83 3.25 10.85
C LYS A 499 0.49 1.77 11.07
N ILE A 500 0.73 0.94 10.06
CA ILE A 500 0.45 -0.51 10.07
C ILE A 500 1.24 -1.20 11.17
N PHE A 501 2.51 -0.85 11.34
CA PHE A 501 3.36 -1.36 12.42
C PHE A 501 2.78 -1.03 13.80
N VAL A 502 2.43 0.24 14.07
CA VAL A 502 1.90 0.65 15.37
C VAL A 502 0.61 -0.10 15.71
N GLN A 503 -0.29 -0.27 14.74
CA GLN A 503 -1.51 -1.05 14.95
C GLN A 503 -1.22 -2.52 15.27
N GLY A 504 -0.29 -3.15 14.54
CA GLY A 504 0.11 -4.52 14.79
C GLY A 504 0.71 -4.74 16.18
N VAL A 505 1.52 -3.78 16.65
CA VAL A 505 2.07 -3.78 18.01
C VAL A 505 0.95 -3.67 19.06
N ILE A 506 0.01 -2.73 18.89
CA ILE A 506 -1.11 -2.56 19.82
C ILE A 506 -1.95 -3.84 19.91
N TRP A 507 -2.21 -4.51 18.79
CA TRP A 507 -2.96 -5.77 18.75
C TRP A 507 -2.14 -7.00 19.21
N ASP A 508 -0.84 -6.84 19.48
CA ASP A 508 0.14 -7.89 19.79
C ASP A 508 0.20 -9.01 18.74
N ILE A 509 0.07 -8.65 17.45
CA ILE A 509 0.14 -9.59 16.32
C ILE A 509 1.47 -9.47 15.57
N ASN A 510 1.75 -10.42 14.67
CA ASN A 510 2.87 -10.32 13.74
C ASN A 510 2.46 -9.63 12.43
N SER A 511 2.89 -8.38 12.22
CA SER A 511 2.65 -7.65 10.97
C SER A 511 3.49 -8.15 9.79
N PHE A 512 4.46 -9.05 10.02
CA PHE A 512 5.53 -9.31 9.06
C PHE A 512 5.58 -10.73 8.51
N ASP A 513 4.74 -11.64 9.00
CA ASP A 513 4.50 -12.96 8.39
C ASP A 513 3.26 -12.96 7.48
N GLN A 514 2.97 -14.10 6.84
CA GLN A 514 1.78 -14.30 6.00
C GLN A 514 1.35 -15.77 5.87
N TRP A 515 1.31 -16.54 6.97
CA TRP A 515 0.97 -17.98 6.95
C TRP A 515 -0.37 -18.32 6.27
N GLY A 516 -1.31 -17.37 6.25
CA GLY A 516 -2.63 -17.55 5.63
C GLY A 516 -2.63 -17.87 4.13
N VAL A 517 -1.52 -17.62 3.41
CA VAL A 517 -1.44 -17.88 1.95
C VAL A 517 -1.07 -19.33 1.61
N GLU A 518 -0.67 -20.15 2.59
CA GLU A 518 -0.09 -21.47 2.31
C GLU A 518 -1.14 -22.52 1.92
N LEU A 519 -2.30 -22.54 2.57
CA LEU A 519 -3.32 -23.56 2.33
C LEU A 519 -3.79 -23.57 0.88
N GLY A 520 -4.09 -22.39 0.31
CA GLY A 520 -4.48 -22.25 -1.09
C GLY A 520 -3.39 -22.77 -2.05
N LYS A 521 -2.12 -22.46 -1.78
CA LYS A 521 -0.98 -22.95 -2.58
C LYS A 521 -0.84 -24.47 -2.51
N GLN A 522 -1.03 -25.08 -1.34
CA GLN A 522 -0.98 -26.53 -1.18
C GLN A 522 -2.11 -27.23 -1.94
N LEU A 523 -3.33 -26.71 -1.84
CA LEU A 523 -4.50 -27.27 -2.54
C LEU A 523 -4.37 -27.12 -4.06
N ALA A 524 -3.94 -25.96 -4.56
CA ALA A 524 -3.73 -25.74 -5.99
C ALA A 524 -2.68 -26.71 -6.58
N LYS A 525 -1.58 -26.97 -5.86
CA LYS A 525 -0.57 -27.96 -6.27
C LYS A 525 -1.13 -29.38 -6.37
N LYS A 526 -2.09 -29.75 -5.51
CA LYS A 526 -2.77 -31.06 -5.57
C LYS A 526 -3.76 -31.14 -6.74
N ILE A 527 -4.51 -30.07 -6.99
CA ILE A 527 -5.54 -30.03 -8.03
C ILE A 527 -4.94 -29.96 -9.44
N LEU A 528 -3.84 -29.23 -9.65
CA LEU A 528 -3.23 -29.05 -10.98
C LEU A 528 -3.01 -30.35 -11.77
N PRO A 529 -2.36 -31.42 -11.24
CA PRO A 529 -2.21 -32.68 -11.96
C PRO A 529 -3.56 -33.38 -12.24
N GLU A 530 -4.55 -33.20 -11.37
CA GLU A 530 -5.88 -33.75 -11.58
C GLU A 530 -6.58 -33.10 -12.77
N LEU A 531 -6.36 -31.81 -13.05
CA LEU A 531 -6.95 -31.10 -14.19
C LEU A 531 -6.46 -31.60 -15.57
N VAL A 532 -5.26 -32.18 -15.62
CA VAL A 532 -4.66 -32.70 -16.87
C VAL A 532 -4.80 -34.22 -17.00
N THR A 533 -4.99 -34.92 -15.89
CA THR A 533 -5.18 -36.37 -15.88
C THR A 533 -6.58 -36.72 -16.41
N PRO A 534 -6.71 -37.62 -17.39
CA PRO A 534 -8.02 -38.07 -17.89
C PRO A 534 -8.88 -38.72 -16.78
N GLY A 535 -10.21 -38.61 -16.91
CA GLY A 535 -11.17 -39.22 -16.00
C GLY A 535 -11.77 -38.25 -14.97
N GLU A 536 -12.83 -38.70 -14.29
CA GLU A 536 -13.50 -37.94 -13.23
C GLU A 536 -12.67 -37.87 -11.95
N VAL A 537 -12.84 -36.79 -11.19
CA VAL A 537 -12.22 -36.57 -9.89
C VAL A 537 -13.26 -36.75 -8.79
N GLN A 538 -12.88 -37.48 -7.74
CA GLN A 538 -13.72 -37.79 -6.58
C GLN A 538 -12.97 -37.61 -5.24
N SER A 539 -11.75 -37.05 -5.27
CA SER A 539 -10.83 -36.94 -4.12
C SER A 539 -11.13 -35.78 -3.16
N HIS A 540 -12.05 -34.87 -3.52
CA HIS A 540 -12.38 -33.67 -2.73
C HIS A 540 -13.82 -33.67 -2.25
N ASP A 541 -14.27 -32.56 -1.68
CA ASP A 541 -15.68 -32.34 -1.41
C ASP A 541 -16.51 -32.31 -2.71
N ALA A 542 -17.83 -32.50 -2.58
CA ALA A 542 -18.74 -32.63 -3.71
C ALA A 542 -18.73 -31.39 -4.63
N SER A 543 -18.49 -30.18 -4.10
CA SER A 543 -18.43 -28.96 -4.92
C SER A 543 -17.16 -28.93 -5.75
N THR A 544 -15.99 -29.12 -5.12
CA THR A 544 -14.70 -29.14 -5.82
C THR A 544 -14.66 -30.23 -6.90
N ASN A 545 -15.14 -31.44 -6.59
CA ASN A 545 -15.24 -32.52 -7.59
C ASN A 545 -16.15 -32.13 -8.75
N GLY A 546 -17.36 -31.63 -8.47
CA GLY A 546 -18.31 -31.21 -9.49
C GLY A 546 -17.76 -30.13 -10.41
N LEU A 547 -17.06 -29.14 -9.86
CA LEU A 547 -16.42 -28.06 -10.63
C LEU A 547 -15.29 -28.57 -11.53
N ILE A 548 -14.40 -29.42 -11.00
CA ILE A 548 -13.31 -30.02 -11.80
C ILE A 548 -13.89 -30.86 -12.94
N ASN A 549 -14.90 -31.68 -12.65
CA ASN A 549 -15.53 -32.55 -13.67
C ASN A 549 -16.27 -31.73 -14.72
N PHE A 550 -16.97 -30.66 -14.32
CA PHE A 550 -17.55 -29.71 -15.26
C PHE A 550 -16.48 -29.08 -16.16
N TYR A 551 -15.37 -28.59 -15.59
CA TYR A 551 -14.25 -28.05 -16.36
C TYR A 551 -13.69 -29.08 -17.36
N LYS A 552 -13.44 -30.32 -16.92
CA LYS A 552 -12.91 -31.38 -17.80
C LYS A 552 -13.86 -31.73 -18.95
N GLN A 553 -15.17 -31.77 -18.69
CA GLN A 553 -16.18 -32.06 -19.71
C GLN A 553 -16.26 -30.95 -20.78
N HIS A 554 -16.01 -29.70 -20.41
CA HIS A 554 -16.16 -28.53 -21.29
C HIS A 554 -14.83 -28.06 -21.91
N LYS A 555 -13.69 -28.50 -21.38
CA LYS A 555 -12.37 -28.23 -21.95
C LYS A 555 -12.26 -28.92 -23.31
N LYS A 556 -12.34 -28.14 -24.39
CA LYS A 556 -12.06 -28.63 -25.75
C LYS A 556 -10.57 -28.94 -25.88
N ALA A 557 -10.27 -30.03 -26.58
CA ALA A 557 -8.91 -30.53 -26.82
C ALA A 557 -8.05 -29.49 -27.56
#